data_AF-A0A6J6DFH6-F1
#
_entry.id   AF-A0A6J6DFH6-F1
#
_cell.length_a   1.000
_cell.length_b   1.000
_cell.length_c   1.000
_cell.angle_alpha   90.00
_cell.angle_beta   90.00
_cell.angle_gamma   90.00
#
_symmetry.space_group_name_H-M   'P 1'
#
loop_
_entity.id
_entity.type
_entity.pdbx_description
1 polymer ?
#
loop_
_entity_poly.entity_id
_entity_poly.type
_entity_poly.pdbx_seq_one_letter_code
_entity_poly.pdbx_strand_id
1 'polypeptide(L)'
;MSEQLVVTARRVRNAYLTMLISASLSLFAAMVLSIDAFKLAKDENVDLSCSINAVVSCGKVALSWQSTVFGFPNSFIGLMFESAVITIAIAGLMQVRFPNSLIRIAFFIYSAALIFALWLFSQSFFVIKAFCPWCMLVTVSTISVFMSMLRINIYQNAFNWSEVIHQKILRLILLGRDYAAMTMVYAVIASAIIWKYGTYFLPEFLYN
;
A
#
# COMPACT_ATOMS: atom_id res chain seq x y z
N MET A 1 35.51 4.39 1.78
CA MET A 1 34.74 3.45 2.64
C MET A 1 33.70 4.18 3.51
N SER A 2 34.00 5.36 4.08
CA SER A 2 33.04 6.15 4.89
C SER A 2 31.82 6.66 4.12
N GLU A 3 31.98 7.12 2.88
CA GLU A 3 30.90 7.71 2.09
C GLU A 3 29.79 6.69 1.72
N GLN A 4 30.17 5.46 1.34
CA GLN A 4 29.22 4.38 1.05
C GLN A 4 28.40 3.96 2.28
N LEU A 5 29.00 3.97 3.47
CA LEU A 5 28.30 3.68 4.72
C LEU A 5 27.26 4.76 5.05
N VAL A 6 27.61 6.04 4.87
CA VAL A 6 26.70 7.18 5.08
C VAL A 6 25.52 7.14 4.10
N VAL A 7 25.78 6.87 2.82
CA VAL A 7 24.73 6.75 1.79
C VAL A 7 23.77 5.60 2.14
N THR A 8 24.30 4.45 2.55
CA THR A 8 23.49 3.28 2.92
C THR A 8 22.63 3.57 4.14
N ALA A 9 23.19 4.16 5.19
CA ALA A 9 22.47 4.54 6.40
C ALA A 9 21.32 5.53 6.11
N ARG A 10 21.56 6.55 5.26
CA ARG A 10 20.52 7.49 4.82
C ARG A 10 19.40 6.77 4.06
N ARG A 11 19.73 5.84 3.17
CA ARG A 11 18.72 5.08 2.40
C ARG A 11 17.89 4.14 3.26
N VAL A 12 18.50 3.48 4.25
CA VAL A 12 17.77 2.66 5.24
C VAL A 12 16.78 3.53 6.01
N ARG A 13 17.21 4.70 6.51
CA ARG A 13 16.33 5.65 7.19
C ARG A 13 15.17 6.12 6.29
N ASN A 14 15.45 6.43 5.03
CA ASN A 14 14.43 6.83 4.07
C ASN A 14 13.41 5.71 3.79
N ALA A 15 13.83 4.45 3.78
CA ALA A 15 12.92 3.31 3.65
C ALA A 15 11.96 3.24 4.86
N TYR A 16 12.47 3.37 6.09
CA TYR A 16 11.63 3.42 7.28
C TYR A 16 10.68 4.64 7.31
N LEU A 17 11.14 5.82 6.87
CA LEU A 17 10.28 7.01 6.75
C LEU A 17 9.15 6.80 5.73
N THR A 18 9.47 6.27 4.56
CA THR A 18 8.48 5.97 3.51
C THR A 18 7.46 4.95 4.02
N MET A 19 7.94 3.92 4.72
CA MET A 19 7.11 2.91 5.36
C MET A 19 6.16 3.53 6.39
N LEU A 20 6.66 4.41 7.26
CA LEU A 20 5.85 5.10 8.27
C LEU A 20 4.75 5.93 7.63
N ILE A 21 5.10 6.81 6.69
CA ILE A 21 4.13 7.72 6.04
C ILE A 21 3.06 6.90 5.31
N SER A 22 3.47 5.89 4.55
CA SER A 22 2.55 5.06 3.77
C SER A 22 1.62 4.25 4.67
N ALA A 23 2.15 3.61 5.71
CA ALA A 23 1.35 2.86 6.66
C ALA A 23 0.37 3.77 7.43
N SER A 24 0.78 4.98 7.80
CA SER A 24 -0.13 5.97 8.42
C SER A 24 -1.26 6.40 7.50
N LEU A 25 -0.99 6.64 6.21
CA LEU A 25 -2.02 6.96 5.22
C LEU A 25 -3.00 5.78 5.02
N SER A 26 -2.47 4.57 4.93
CA SER A 26 -3.25 3.33 4.82
C SER A 26 -4.12 3.10 6.05
N LEU A 27 -3.56 3.30 7.25
CA LEU A 27 -4.28 3.19 8.52
C LEU A 27 -5.44 4.20 8.60
N PHE A 28 -5.19 5.45 8.20
CA PHE A 28 -6.23 6.48 8.16
C PHE A 28 -7.36 6.09 7.20
N ALA A 29 -7.03 5.63 5.99
CA ALA A 29 -8.03 5.15 5.04
C ALA A 29 -8.82 3.95 5.59
N ALA A 30 -8.16 2.99 6.24
CA ALA A 30 -8.79 1.85 6.88
C ALA A 30 -9.73 2.26 8.03
N MET A 31 -9.36 3.30 8.79
CA MET A 31 -10.22 3.85 9.84
C MET A 31 -11.49 4.47 9.26
N VAL A 32 -11.37 5.30 8.23
CA VAL A 32 -12.53 5.89 7.54
C VAL A 32 -13.45 4.80 6.97
N LEU A 33 -12.87 3.81 6.27
CA LEU A 33 -13.63 2.69 5.70
C LEU A 33 -14.33 1.85 6.78
N SER A 34 -13.72 1.67 7.95
CA SER A 34 -14.33 0.94 9.06
C SER A 34 -15.50 1.71 9.68
N ILE A 35 -15.37 3.04 9.81
CA ILE A 35 -16.46 3.91 10.25
C ILE A 35 -17.62 3.86 9.25
N ASP A 36 -17.32 3.92 7.95
CA ASP A 36 -18.32 3.88 6.89
C ASP A 36 -19.03 2.52 6.83
N ALA A 37 -18.31 1.42 7.09
CA ALA A 37 -18.92 0.09 7.23
C ALA A 37 -19.93 0.05 8.39
N PHE A 38 -19.63 0.69 9.53
CA PHE A 38 -20.58 0.79 10.64
C PHE A 38 -21.80 1.65 10.31
N LYS A 39 -21.64 2.72 9.54
CA LYS A 39 -22.77 3.54 9.10
C LYS A 39 -23.69 2.73 8.19
N LEU A 40 -23.12 2.03 7.20
CA LEU A 40 -23.86 1.16 6.28
C LEU A 40 -24.55 0.01 6.99
N ALA A 41 -23.98 -0.51 8.07
CA ALA A 41 -24.64 -1.53 8.89
C ALA A 41 -25.89 -1.02 9.63
N LYS A 42 -26.01 0.30 9.85
CA LYS A 42 -27.20 0.92 10.45
C LYS A 42 -28.22 1.31 9.39
N ASP A 43 -27.75 1.86 8.28
CA ASP A 43 -28.56 2.27 7.15
C ASP A 43 -27.77 2.08 5.86
N GLU A 44 -28.19 1.12 5.04
CA GLU A 44 -27.53 0.79 3.77
C GLU A 44 -27.65 1.92 2.73
N ASN A 45 -28.59 2.84 2.91
CA ASN A 45 -28.83 3.98 2.01
C ASN A 45 -28.12 5.26 2.48
N VAL A 46 -27.28 5.19 3.51
CA VAL A 46 -26.56 6.36 4.01
C VAL A 46 -25.58 6.89 2.97
N ASP A 47 -25.64 8.20 2.72
CA ASP A 47 -24.67 8.86 1.86
C ASP A 47 -23.29 8.93 2.52
N LEU A 48 -22.31 8.26 1.91
CA LEU A 48 -20.93 8.32 2.33
C LEU A 48 -20.20 9.50 1.70
N SER A 49 -19.30 10.14 2.45
CA SER A 49 -18.58 11.35 2.01
C SER A 49 -17.72 11.16 0.75
N CYS A 50 -17.34 9.92 0.43
CA CYS A 50 -16.59 9.59 -0.79
C CYS A 50 -17.45 8.96 -1.89
N SER A 51 -18.78 8.88 -1.70
CA SER A 51 -19.74 8.53 -2.74
C SER A 51 -20.21 9.81 -3.44
N ILE A 52 -19.46 10.22 -4.47
CA ILE A 52 -19.71 11.48 -5.21
C ILE A 52 -20.71 11.24 -6.35
N ASN A 53 -20.60 10.08 -7.02
CA ASN A 53 -21.47 9.73 -8.14
C ASN A 53 -21.60 8.20 -8.27
N ALA A 54 -22.34 7.74 -9.27
CA ALA A 54 -22.59 6.31 -9.48
C ALA A 54 -21.32 5.48 -9.73
N VAL A 55 -20.22 6.11 -10.14
CA VAL A 55 -18.93 5.47 -10.44
C VAL A 55 -17.94 5.64 -9.30
N VAL A 56 -17.80 6.85 -8.75
CA VAL A 56 -16.99 7.17 -7.57
C VAL A 56 -17.83 6.92 -6.33
N SER A 57 -17.91 5.66 -5.91
CA SER A 57 -18.73 5.23 -4.78
C SER A 57 -18.02 4.22 -3.90
N CYS A 58 -17.63 4.66 -2.70
CA CYS A 58 -17.17 3.77 -1.64
C CYS A 58 -18.29 2.85 -1.15
N GLY A 59 -19.55 3.33 -1.16
CA GLY A 59 -20.71 2.57 -0.71
C GLY A 59 -20.93 1.31 -1.54
N LYS A 60 -20.88 1.42 -2.88
CA LYS A 60 -20.98 0.26 -3.78
C LYS A 60 -19.90 -0.79 -3.52
N VAL A 61 -18.67 -0.36 -3.21
CA VAL A 61 -17.58 -1.27 -2.87
C VAL A 61 -17.81 -1.88 -1.49
N ALA A 62 -18.22 -1.10 -0.50
CA ALA A 62 -18.43 -1.53 0.88
C ALA A 62 -19.61 -2.50 1.02
N LEU A 63 -20.68 -2.36 0.23
CA LEU A 63 -21.83 -3.28 0.23
C LEU A 63 -21.59 -4.57 -0.57
N SER A 64 -20.49 -4.66 -1.31
CA SER A 64 -20.15 -5.86 -2.08
C SER A 64 -19.69 -6.99 -1.16
N TRP A 65 -19.95 -8.26 -1.54
CA TRP A 65 -19.49 -9.41 -0.74
C TRP A 65 -17.96 -9.49 -0.67
N GLN A 66 -17.25 -8.93 -1.65
CA GLN A 66 -15.79 -8.85 -1.64
C GLN A 66 -15.26 -7.98 -0.49
N SER A 67 -16.08 -7.09 0.08
CA SER A 67 -15.69 -6.26 1.23
C SER A 67 -15.66 -7.04 2.55
N THR A 68 -16.22 -8.26 2.59
CA THR A 68 -16.40 -9.08 3.79
C THR A 68 -15.91 -10.53 3.63
N VAL A 69 -14.81 -10.75 2.90
CA VAL A 69 -14.28 -12.09 2.57
C VAL A 69 -14.10 -12.98 3.80
N PHE A 70 -13.71 -12.40 4.94
CA PHE A 70 -13.47 -13.12 6.19
C PHE A 70 -14.66 -13.07 7.17
N GLY A 71 -15.86 -12.70 6.69
CA GLY A 71 -17.07 -12.60 7.50
C GLY A 71 -17.22 -11.27 8.25
N PHE A 72 -16.28 -10.34 8.09
CA PHE A 72 -16.32 -8.98 8.65
C PHE A 72 -15.67 -8.00 7.66
N PRO A 73 -15.89 -6.68 7.80
CA PRO A 73 -15.33 -5.70 6.87
C PRO A 73 -13.80 -5.78 6.80
N ASN A 74 -13.26 -5.96 5.59
CA ASN A 74 -11.82 -6.10 5.36
C ASN A 74 -11.02 -4.88 5.87
N SER A 75 -11.66 -3.72 6.06
CA SER A 75 -11.02 -2.52 6.61
C SER A 75 -10.43 -2.73 8.01
N PHE A 76 -11.00 -3.64 8.82
CA PHE A 76 -10.46 -4.00 10.13
C PHE A 76 -9.10 -4.71 10.03
N ILE A 77 -8.89 -5.49 8.97
CA ILE A 77 -7.59 -6.12 8.69
C ILE A 77 -6.53 -5.04 8.50
N GLY A 78 -6.85 -3.98 7.74
CA GLY A 78 -5.98 -2.82 7.57
C GLY A 78 -5.61 -2.14 8.90
N LEU A 79 -6.58 -1.96 9.81
CA LEU A 79 -6.33 -1.38 11.12
C LEU A 79 -5.29 -2.17 11.94
N MET A 80 -5.36 -3.50 11.89
CA MET A 80 -4.43 -4.37 12.62
C MET A 80 -3.03 -4.37 12.00
N PHE A 81 -2.93 -4.61 10.69
CA PHE A 81 -1.65 -4.77 10.01
C PHE A 81 -0.88 -3.45 9.89
N GLU A 82 -1.55 -2.35 9.56
CA GLU A 82 -0.85 -1.07 9.39
C GLU A 82 -0.36 -0.52 10.73
N SER A 83 -1.08 -0.76 11.84
CA SER A 83 -0.60 -0.43 13.19
C SER A 83 0.70 -1.17 13.54
N ALA A 84 0.80 -2.45 13.17
CA ALA A 84 2.01 -3.24 13.37
C ALA A 84 3.17 -2.71 12.50
N VAL A 85 2.91 -2.35 11.25
CA VAL A 85 3.92 -1.77 10.34
C VAL A 85 4.42 -0.42 10.85
N ILE A 86 3.53 0.47 11.33
CA ILE A 86 3.91 1.75 11.94
C ILE A 86 4.86 1.51 13.12
N THR A 87 4.56 0.52 13.96
CA THR A 87 5.41 0.15 15.09
C THR A 87 6.81 -0.27 14.63
N ILE A 88 6.90 -1.15 13.62
CA ILE A 88 8.17 -1.57 13.03
C ILE A 88 8.92 -0.37 12.43
N ALA A 89 8.20 0.57 11.80
CA ALA A 89 8.78 1.76 11.18
C ALA A 89 9.40 2.70 12.23
N ILE A 90 8.67 3.02 13.29
CA ILE A 90 9.14 3.87 14.38
C ILE A 90 10.35 3.22 15.08
N ALA A 91 10.26 1.95 15.45
CA ALA A 91 11.37 1.25 16.08
C ALA A 91 12.61 1.19 15.16
N GLY A 92 12.43 1.01 13.85
CA GLY A 92 13.51 1.11 12.87
C GLY A 92 14.15 2.50 12.78
N LEU A 93 13.35 3.57 12.85
CA LEU A 93 13.85 4.96 12.90
C LEU A 93 14.62 5.25 14.20
N MET A 94 14.23 4.61 15.30
CA MET A 94 14.94 4.62 16.58
C MET A 94 16.18 3.70 16.60
N GLN A 95 16.56 3.14 15.45
CA GLN A 95 17.73 2.28 15.28
C GLN A 95 17.65 0.94 16.06
N VAL A 96 16.44 0.47 16.36
CA VAL A 96 16.25 -0.88 16.93
C VAL A 96 16.74 -1.93 15.93
N ARG A 97 17.60 -2.82 16.42
CA ARG A 97 18.10 -3.95 15.62
C ARG A 97 17.09 -5.09 15.68
N PHE A 98 16.43 -5.33 14.56
CA PHE A 98 15.53 -6.47 14.42
C PHE A 98 16.30 -7.73 14.02
N PRO A 99 15.89 -8.91 14.50
CA PRO A 99 16.43 -10.17 13.99
C PRO A 99 15.94 -10.41 12.55
N ASN A 100 16.79 -11.00 11.71
CA ASN A 100 16.48 -11.28 10.31
C ASN A 100 15.19 -12.12 10.14
N SER A 101 14.90 -13.01 11.09
CA SER A 101 13.68 -13.82 11.08
C SER A 101 12.41 -12.96 11.16
N LEU A 102 12.37 -11.96 12.05
CA LEU A 102 11.21 -11.10 12.24
C LEU A 102 10.93 -10.27 10.98
N ILE A 103 11.96 -9.64 10.42
CA ILE A 103 11.84 -8.80 9.22
C ILE A 103 11.46 -9.62 7.98
N ARG A 104 11.94 -10.86 7.91
CA ARG A 104 11.58 -11.82 6.85
C ARG A 104 10.13 -12.29 6.98
N ILE A 105 9.69 -12.66 8.18
CA ILE A 105 8.30 -13.06 8.43
C ILE A 105 7.34 -11.91 8.14
N ALA A 106 7.65 -10.70 8.63
CA ALA A 106 6.87 -9.50 8.36
C ALA A 106 6.72 -9.26 6.86
N PHE A 107 7.80 -9.42 6.09
CA PHE A 107 7.77 -9.30 4.63
C PHE A 107 6.83 -10.31 3.97
N PHE A 108 6.88 -11.59 4.33
CA PHE A 108 6.01 -12.60 3.71
C PHE A 108 4.53 -12.40 4.07
N ILE A 109 4.24 -12.06 5.32
CA ILE A 109 2.89 -11.71 5.76
C ILE A 109 2.38 -10.50 4.97
N TYR A 110 3.20 -9.45 4.86
CA TYR A 110 2.81 -8.25 4.13
C TYR A 110 2.71 -8.48 2.61
N SER A 111 3.47 -9.45 2.07
CA SER A 111 3.32 -9.89 0.67
C SER A 111 1.94 -10.49 0.41
N ALA A 112 1.44 -11.31 1.34
CA ALA A 112 0.08 -11.85 1.26
C ALA A 112 -0.97 -10.73 1.34
N ALA A 113 -0.76 -9.73 2.21
CA ALA A 113 -1.62 -8.55 2.28
C ALA A 113 -1.62 -7.74 0.97
N LEU A 114 -0.47 -7.57 0.33
CA LEU A 114 -0.37 -6.91 -0.97
C LEU A 114 -1.13 -7.70 -2.07
N ILE A 115 -0.98 -9.02 -2.12
CA ILE A 115 -1.71 -9.86 -3.08
C ILE A 115 -3.21 -9.71 -2.87
N PHE A 116 -3.67 -9.71 -1.61
CA PHE A 116 -5.08 -9.51 -1.28
C PHE A 116 -5.57 -8.11 -1.67
N ALA A 117 -4.78 -7.06 -1.43
CA ALA A 117 -5.10 -5.69 -1.83
C ALA A 117 -5.19 -5.53 -3.36
N LEU A 118 -4.29 -6.16 -4.11
CA LEU A 118 -4.32 -6.18 -5.58
C LEU A 118 -5.51 -6.96 -6.12
N TRP A 119 -5.89 -8.05 -5.46
CA TRP A 119 -7.10 -8.79 -5.79
C TRP A 119 -8.34 -7.91 -5.55
N LEU A 120 -8.48 -7.25 -4.39
CA LEU A 120 -9.58 -6.33 -4.12
C LEU A 120 -9.63 -5.16 -5.11
N PHE A 121 -8.47 -4.59 -5.47
CA PHE A 121 -8.37 -3.60 -6.53
C PHE A 121 -8.91 -4.15 -7.86
N SER A 122 -8.55 -5.38 -8.23
CA SER A 122 -9.06 -6.02 -9.45
C SER A 122 -10.58 -6.24 -9.39
N GLN A 123 -11.14 -6.60 -8.23
CA GLN A 123 -12.57 -6.78 -8.03
C GLN A 123 -13.31 -5.44 -8.18
N SER A 124 -12.82 -4.39 -7.51
CA SER A 124 -13.36 -3.02 -7.62
C SER A 124 -13.30 -2.53 -9.07
N PHE A 125 -12.18 -2.74 -9.75
CA PHE A 125 -11.94 -2.23 -11.09
C PHE A 125 -12.71 -3.01 -12.15
N PHE A 126 -12.63 -4.34 -12.20
CA PHE A 126 -13.18 -5.14 -13.30
C PHE A 126 -14.60 -5.67 -13.04
N VAL A 127 -14.94 -5.99 -11.79
CA VAL A 127 -16.19 -6.67 -11.45
C VAL A 127 -17.24 -5.68 -10.96
N ILE A 128 -16.95 -4.94 -9.89
CA ILE A 128 -17.89 -3.99 -9.26
C ILE A 128 -18.07 -2.74 -10.14
N LYS A 129 -17.03 -2.37 -10.90
CA LYS A 129 -16.99 -1.16 -11.75
C LYS A 129 -17.28 0.12 -10.96
N ALA A 130 -16.79 0.16 -9.72
CA ALA A 130 -16.83 1.33 -8.85
C ALA A 130 -15.41 1.72 -8.46
N PHE A 131 -15.17 3.03 -8.41
CA PHE A 131 -13.92 3.62 -7.97
C PHE A 131 -14.06 4.12 -6.53
N CYS A 132 -13.26 3.57 -5.62
CA CYS A 132 -13.20 4.02 -4.24
C CYS A 132 -11.85 4.71 -3.97
N PRO A 133 -11.82 6.03 -3.73
CA PRO A 133 -10.58 6.76 -3.45
C PRO A 133 -9.81 6.21 -2.24
N TRP A 134 -10.52 5.78 -1.19
CA TRP A 134 -9.90 5.18 -0.01
C TRP A 134 -9.24 3.84 -0.32
N CYS A 135 -9.90 2.97 -1.10
CA CYS A 135 -9.30 1.71 -1.53
C CYS A 135 -8.05 1.96 -2.38
N MET A 136 -8.05 2.97 -3.25
CA MET A 136 -6.87 3.34 -4.03
C MET A 136 -5.72 3.81 -3.13
N LEU A 137 -6.03 4.65 -2.14
CA LEU A 137 -5.03 5.10 -1.17
C LEU A 137 -4.42 3.92 -0.41
N VAL A 138 -5.24 2.95 0.03
CA VAL A 138 -4.77 1.70 0.65
C VAL A 138 -3.88 0.93 -0.32
N THR A 139 -4.33 0.62 -1.55
CA THR A 139 -3.54 -0.14 -2.53
C THR A 139 -2.18 0.49 -2.80
N VAL A 140 -2.14 1.80 -3.08
CA VAL A 140 -0.89 2.53 -3.35
C VAL A 140 0.02 2.53 -2.13
N SER A 141 -0.53 2.76 -0.94
CA SER A 141 0.22 2.77 0.31
C SER A 141 0.79 1.39 0.66
N THR A 142 0.02 0.32 0.46
CA THR A 142 0.48 -1.06 0.65
C THR A 142 1.62 -1.40 -0.31
N ILE A 143 1.56 -0.96 -1.57
CA ILE A 143 2.70 -1.10 -2.51
C ILE A 143 3.95 -0.36 -1.96
N SER A 144 3.79 0.86 -1.45
CA SER A 144 4.90 1.63 -0.88
C SER A 144 5.55 0.95 0.33
N VAL A 145 4.72 0.42 1.25
CA VAL A 145 5.19 -0.30 2.42
C VAL A 145 5.91 -1.57 2.00
N PHE A 146 5.34 -2.34 1.07
CA PHE A 146 5.96 -3.56 0.56
C PHE A 146 7.35 -3.27 -0.02
N MET A 147 7.48 -2.23 -0.86
CA MET A 147 8.77 -1.84 -1.43
C MET A 147 9.77 -1.37 -0.37
N SER A 148 9.29 -0.65 0.66
CA SER A 148 10.13 -0.22 1.77
C SER A 148 10.63 -1.40 2.61
N MET A 149 9.76 -2.37 2.90
CA MET A 149 10.10 -3.57 3.65
C MET A 149 11.01 -4.51 2.84
N LEU A 150 10.82 -4.60 1.53
CA LEU A 150 11.73 -5.30 0.61
C LEU A 150 13.14 -4.70 0.65
N ARG A 151 13.26 -3.36 0.59
CA ARG A 151 14.55 -2.67 0.72
C ARG A 151 15.24 -3.00 2.05
N ILE A 152 14.50 -2.96 3.16
CA ILE A 152 15.03 -3.27 4.50
C ILE A 152 15.54 -4.72 4.56
N ASN A 153 14.77 -5.69 4.04
CA ASN A 153 15.20 -7.09 3.96
C ASN A 153 16.49 -7.23 3.15
N ILE A 154 16.59 -6.50 2.03
CA ILE A 154 17.77 -6.57 1.18
C ILE A 154 18.96 -5.91 1.87
N TYR A 155 18.84 -4.74 2.49
CA TYR A 155 19.94 -4.10 3.23
C TYR A 155 20.51 -4.96 4.37
N GLN A 156 19.65 -5.73 5.05
CA GLN A 156 20.07 -6.62 6.14
C GLN A 156 20.53 -8.01 5.66
N ASN A 157 20.53 -8.25 4.34
CA ASN A 157 20.65 -9.59 3.75
C ASN A 157 19.76 -10.62 4.47
N ALA A 158 18.53 -10.21 4.83
CA ALA A 158 17.64 -10.98 5.67
C ALA A 158 17.18 -12.29 5.00
N PHE A 159 17.33 -12.43 3.68
CA PHE A 159 17.06 -13.67 2.94
C PHE A 159 18.21 -14.69 2.97
N ASN A 160 19.35 -14.35 3.59
CA ASN A 160 20.56 -15.18 3.62
C ASN A 160 21.07 -15.54 2.21
N TRP A 161 21.06 -14.59 1.27
CA TRP A 161 21.60 -14.81 -0.07
C TRP A 161 23.13 -14.87 -0.03
N SER A 162 23.71 -15.58 -1.01
CA SER A 162 25.16 -15.59 -1.20
C SER A 162 25.68 -14.17 -1.50
N GLU A 163 26.91 -13.88 -1.10
CA GLU A 163 27.49 -12.54 -1.19
C GLU A 163 27.45 -11.98 -2.62
N VAL A 164 27.65 -12.85 -3.62
CA VAL A 164 27.61 -12.49 -5.05
C VAL A 164 26.22 -11.99 -5.45
N ILE A 165 25.16 -12.70 -5.06
CA ILE A 165 23.77 -12.34 -5.38
C ILE A 165 23.38 -11.07 -4.61
N HIS A 166 23.71 -11.03 -3.32
CA HIS A 166 23.41 -9.90 -2.45
C HIS A 166 24.02 -8.60 -2.97
N GLN A 167 25.32 -8.59 -3.31
CA GLN A 167 26.00 -7.41 -3.86
C GLN A 167 25.42 -6.96 -5.21
N LYS A 168 25.03 -7.92 -6.07
CA LYS A 168 24.40 -7.60 -7.37
C LYS A 168 23.04 -6.92 -7.18
N ILE A 169 22.19 -7.46 -6.30
CA ILE A 169 20.86 -6.90 -6.03
C ILE A 169 20.97 -5.57 -5.28
N LEU A 170 21.86 -5.48 -4.28
CA LEU A 170 22.12 -4.25 -3.57
C LEU A 170 22.58 -3.14 -4.52
N ARG A 171 23.46 -3.45 -5.48
CA ARG A 171 23.87 -2.49 -6.52
C ARG A 171 22.68 -1.97 -7.34
N LEU A 172 21.74 -2.83 -7.72
CA LEU A 172 20.54 -2.41 -8.47
C LEU A 172 19.66 -1.43 -7.68
N ILE A 173 19.48 -1.66 -6.38
CA ILE A 173 18.76 -0.76 -5.48
C ILE A 173 19.54 0.54 -5.26
N LEU A 174 20.86 0.45 -5.13
CA LEU A 174 21.71 1.61 -4.98
C LEU A 174 21.68 2.51 -6.24
N LEU A 175 21.50 1.93 -7.43
CA LEU A 175 21.27 2.66 -8.68
C LEU A 175 19.86 3.29 -8.78
N GLY A 176 18.96 3.04 -7.83
CA GLY A 176 17.61 3.59 -7.82
C GLY A 176 16.64 2.90 -8.79
N ARG A 177 17.01 1.72 -9.32
CA ARG A 177 16.18 0.97 -10.28
C ARG A 177 14.86 0.48 -9.66
N ASP A 178 14.87 0.30 -8.34
CA ASP A 178 13.70 -0.01 -7.53
C ASP A 178 12.70 1.16 -7.47
N TYR A 179 13.18 2.42 -7.39
CA TYR A 179 12.31 3.59 -7.54
C TYR A 179 11.72 3.67 -8.94
N ALA A 180 12.51 3.40 -9.99
CA ALA A 180 11.99 3.38 -11.35
C ALA A 180 10.89 2.31 -11.54
N ALA A 181 11.07 1.11 -10.97
CA ALA A 181 10.06 0.07 -10.98
C ALA A 181 8.79 0.49 -10.23
N MET A 182 8.94 1.12 -9.06
CA MET A 182 7.81 1.66 -8.28
C MET A 182 7.06 2.76 -9.03
N THR A 183 7.77 3.71 -9.63
CA THR A 183 7.19 4.76 -10.47
C THR A 183 6.45 4.17 -11.67
N MET A 184 6.99 3.13 -12.30
CA MET A 184 6.33 2.43 -13.40
C MET A 184 5.02 1.78 -12.93
N VAL A 185 5.01 1.10 -11.77
CA VAL A 185 3.78 0.51 -11.20
C VAL A 185 2.72 1.58 -10.95
N TYR A 186 3.10 2.72 -10.35
CA TYR A 186 2.15 3.82 -10.14
C TYR A 186 1.67 4.45 -11.45
N ALA A 187 2.54 4.62 -12.43
CA ALA A 187 2.16 5.12 -13.74
C ALA A 187 1.15 4.18 -14.40
N VAL A 188 1.34 2.85 -14.31
CA VAL A 188 0.41 1.86 -14.84
C VAL A 188 -0.94 1.93 -14.13
N ILE A 189 -0.96 1.97 -12.80
CA ILE A 189 -2.21 2.08 -12.02
C ILE A 189 -2.93 3.38 -12.35
N ALA A 190 -2.23 4.51 -12.33
CA ALA A 190 -2.80 5.82 -12.67
C ALA A 190 -3.33 5.86 -14.10
N SER A 191 -2.58 5.33 -15.07
CA SER A 191 -3.01 5.26 -16.48
C SER A 191 -4.26 4.40 -16.63
N ALA A 192 -4.34 3.25 -15.94
CA ALA A 192 -5.53 2.40 -15.97
C ALA A 192 -6.75 3.10 -15.36
N ILE A 193 -6.58 3.82 -14.26
CA ILE A 193 -7.65 4.61 -13.61
C ILE A 193 -8.11 5.74 -14.53
N ILE A 194 -7.19 6.52 -15.10
CA ILE A 194 -7.51 7.64 -16.01
C ILE A 194 -8.19 7.12 -17.26
N TRP A 195 -7.70 6.02 -17.85
CA TRP A 195 -8.30 5.44 -19.04
C TRP A 195 -9.74 4.99 -18.81
N LYS A 196 -10.04 4.39 -17.65
CA LYS A 196 -11.38 3.85 -17.36
C LYS A 196 -12.35 4.88 -16.79
N TYR A 197 -11.85 5.78 -15.94
CA TYR A 197 -12.66 6.68 -15.13
C TYR A 197 -12.40 8.16 -15.41
N GLY A 198 -11.44 8.51 -16.28
CA GLY A 198 -11.02 9.89 -16.54
C GLY A 198 -12.15 10.79 -17.02
N THR A 199 -13.12 10.28 -17.78
CA THR A 199 -14.32 11.03 -18.18
C THR A 199 -15.18 11.49 -17.01
N TYR A 200 -15.12 10.82 -15.86
CA TYR A 200 -15.84 11.19 -14.65
C TYR A 200 -15.04 12.13 -13.73
N PHE A 201 -13.74 12.30 -13.98
CA PHE A 201 -12.83 13.15 -13.18
C PHE A 201 -12.45 14.45 -13.89
N LEU A 202 -12.42 14.46 -15.22
CA LEU A 202 -11.99 15.60 -16.01
C LEU A 202 -13.19 16.50 -16.31
N PRO A 203 -13.12 17.82 -16.04
CA PRO A 203 -14.17 18.76 -16.39
C PRO A 203 -14.39 18.77 -17.92
N GLU A 204 -15.62 19.05 -18.34
CA GLU A 204 -16.05 19.12 -19.76
C GLU A 204 -15.16 20.02 -20.65
N PHE A 205 -14.34 20.88 -20.06
CA PHE A 205 -13.40 21.79 -20.75
C PHE A 205 -12.27 21.09 -21.53
N LEU A 206 -11.98 19.81 -21.28
CA LEU A 206 -10.98 19.06 -22.06
C LEU A 206 -11.55 18.37 -23.33
N TYR A 207 -12.85 18.51 -23.56
CA TYR A 207 -13.55 17.93 -24.71
C TYR A 207 -14.06 18.98 -25.71
N ASN A 208 -13.70 20.26 -25.52
CA ASN A 208 -13.91 21.36 -26.48
C ASN A 208 -12.57 21.93 -26.96
#